data_AF-A0A8B3LCB2-F1
#
_entry.id   AF-A0A8B3LCB2-F1
#
_cell.length_a   1.000
_cell.length_b   1.000
_cell.length_c   1.000
_cell.angle_alpha   90.00
_cell.angle_beta   90.00
_cell.angle_gamma   90.00
#
_symmetry.space_group_name_H-M   'P 1'
#
loop_
_entity.id
_entity.type
_entity.pdbx_description
1 polymer ?
#
loop_
_entity_poly.entity_id
_entity_poly.type
_entity_poly.pdbx_seq_one_letter_code
_entity_poly.pdbx_strand_id
1 'polypeptide(L)'
;MPSTTAITVPQLSRLIGLPGAPVIIDVRIEEDFEADPRLLPASCRRDFKTVSTWAAEFADKPVAVVCQKGQKLSQGVVAWMRHEGISAESLEGGFEAWRDAGGLLVRTATLPPRT
;
A
#
# COMPACT_ATOMS: atom_id res chain seq x y z
N MET A 1 4.82 5.92 21.06
CA MET A 1 3.62 5.10 20.77
C MET A 1 3.61 4.84 19.28
N PRO A 2 3.37 3.61 18.79
CA PRO A 2 3.10 3.44 17.37
C PRO A 2 1.83 4.25 17.04
N SER A 3 1.91 5.11 16.03
CA SER A 3 0.77 5.91 15.59
C SER A 3 -0.33 4.98 15.10
N THR A 4 -1.59 5.20 15.50
CA THR A 4 -2.78 4.47 15.01
C THR A 4 -3.06 4.68 13.52
N THR A 5 -2.10 5.19 12.74
CA THR A 5 -2.24 5.60 11.34
C THR A 5 -1.21 4.90 10.43
N ALA A 6 -0.24 4.19 11.03
CA ALA A 6 0.84 3.58 10.28
C ALA A 6 1.15 2.16 10.77
N ILE A 7 1.30 1.26 9.80
CA ILE A 7 1.79 -0.10 9.98
C ILE A 7 3.27 -0.14 9.64
N THR A 8 4.07 -0.81 10.48
CA THR A 8 5.51 -0.96 10.24
C THR A 8 5.81 -2.07 9.24
N VAL A 9 7.00 -2.05 8.60
CA VAL A 9 7.44 -3.13 7.70
C VAL A 9 7.41 -4.51 8.38
N PRO A 10 7.92 -4.71 9.61
CA PRO A 10 7.85 -6.02 10.28
C PRO A 10 6.42 -6.45 10.63
N GLN A 11 5.49 -5.52 10.87
CA GLN A 11 4.09 -5.86 11.10
C GLN A 11 3.43 -6.31 9.80
N LEU A 12 3.53 -5.53 8.73
CA LEU A 12 2.93 -5.86 7.44
C LEU A 12 3.49 -7.18 6.89
N SER A 13 4.81 -7.37 6.96
CA SER A 13 5.48 -8.59 6.47
C SER A 13 4.95 -9.87 7.11
N ARG A 14 4.62 -9.85 8.41
CA ARG A 14 4.05 -11.00 9.12
C ARG A 14 2.60 -11.31 8.74
N LEU A 15 1.88 -10.34 8.18
CA LEU A 15 0.48 -10.50 7.78
C LEU A 15 0.33 -11.05 6.36
N ILE A 16 1.30 -10.78 5.48
CA ILE A 16 1.25 -11.24 4.08
C ILE A 16 1.14 -12.76 4.02
N GLY A 17 0.14 -13.23 3.26
CA GLY A 17 -0.14 -14.66 3.08
C GLY A 17 -1.09 -15.27 4.11
N LEU A 18 -1.55 -14.50 5.11
CA LEU A 18 -2.56 -14.95 6.07
C LEU A 18 -3.99 -14.61 5.58
N PRO A 19 -5.02 -15.35 6.02
CA PRO A 19 -6.42 -15.05 5.66
C PRO A 19 -6.90 -13.65 6.03
N GLY A 20 -6.29 -13.03 7.05
CA GLY A 20 -6.58 -11.66 7.49
C GLY A 20 -5.60 -10.60 6.97
N ALA A 21 -4.80 -10.91 5.94
CA ALA A 21 -3.85 -9.95 5.37
C ALA A 21 -4.58 -8.68 4.87
N PRO A 22 -4.07 -7.48 5.17
CA PRO A 22 -4.63 -6.26 4.60
C PRO A 22 -4.44 -6.24 3.08
N VAL A 23 -5.39 -5.61 2.38
CA VAL A 23 -5.22 -5.28 0.97
C VAL A 23 -4.12 -4.23 0.87
N ILE A 24 -3.09 -4.50 0.07
CA ILE A 24 -2.00 -3.56 -0.14
C ILE A 24 -2.29 -2.71 -1.37
N ILE A 25 -2.37 -1.40 -1.21
CA ILE A 25 -2.60 -0.46 -2.31
C ILE A 25 -1.34 0.36 -2.52
N ASP A 26 -0.71 0.21 -3.68
CA ASP A 26 0.42 1.01 -4.10
C ASP A 26 -0.09 2.26 -4.83
N VAL A 27 0.18 3.43 -4.24
CA VAL A 27 -0.21 4.74 -4.75
C VAL A 27 0.98 5.58 -5.20
N ARG A 28 2.13 4.95 -5.48
CA ARG A 28 3.26 5.62 -6.12
C ARG A 28 2.86 6.22 -7.45
N ILE A 29 3.33 7.44 -7.68
CA ILE A 29 3.23 8.08 -9.00
C ILE A 29 4.04 7.28 -10.02
N GLU A 30 3.75 7.51 -11.29
CA GLU A 30 4.40 6.78 -12.38
C GLU A 30 5.93 6.92 -12.33
N GLU A 31 6.45 8.12 -12.06
CA GLU A 31 7.90 8.35 -11.96
C GLU A 31 8.56 7.49 -10.85
N ASP A 32 7.98 7.47 -9.66
CA ASP A 32 8.47 6.67 -8.51
C ASP A 32 8.35 5.16 -8.79
N PHE A 33 7.31 4.74 -9.52
CA PHE A 33 7.11 3.34 -9.91
C PHE A 33 8.09 2.92 -11.00
N GLU A 34 8.30 3.72 -12.04
CA GLU A 34 9.23 3.38 -13.13
C GLU A 34 10.69 3.38 -12.68
N ALA A 35 11.05 4.20 -11.67
CA ALA A 35 12.36 4.14 -11.04
C ALA A 35 12.64 2.78 -10.35
N ASP A 36 11.59 2.12 -9.87
CA ASP A 36 11.67 0.77 -9.29
C ASP A 36 10.36 -0.02 -9.52
N PRO A 37 10.23 -0.71 -10.69
CA PRO A 37 8.98 -1.31 -11.16
C PRO A 37 8.72 -2.67 -10.51
N ARG A 38 9.02 -2.77 -9.22
CA ARG A 38 8.69 -3.89 -8.35
C ARG A 38 7.51 -3.53 -7.47
N LEU A 39 6.72 -4.51 -7.10
CA LEU A 39 5.55 -4.38 -6.24
C LEU A 39 5.75 -5.16 -4.94
N LEU A 40 5.08 -4.71 -3.88
CA LEU A 40 4.85 -5.57 -2.73
C LEU A 40 3.96 -6.77 -3.14
N PRO A 41 4.10 -7.93 -2.49
CA PRO A 41 3.28 -9.10 -2.80
C PRO A 41 1.79 -8.77 -2.71
N ALA A 42 1.01 -9.24 -3.69
CA ALA A 42 -0.44 -9.01 -3.78
C ALA A 42 -0.89 -7.53 -3.83
N SER A 43 0.02 -6.55 -3.88
CA SER A 43 -0.37 -5.13 -3.94
C SER A 43 -1.03 -4.76 -5.26
N CYS A 44 -2.00 -3.87 -5.28
CA CYS A 44 -2.60 -3.33 -6.50
C CYS A 44 -2.27 -1.83 -6.66
N ARG A 45 -2.04 -1.39 -7.90
CA ARG A 45 -1.82 0.04 -8.16
C ARG A 45 -3.15 0.79 -8.25
N ARG A 46 -3.19 1.98 -7.66
CA ARG A 46 -4.28 2.95 -7.78
C ARG A 46 -3.71 4.37 -7.79
N ASP A 47 -4.31 5.27 -8.55
CA ASP A 47 -3.91 6.68 -8.51
C ASP A 47 -4.45 7.33 -7.21
N PHE A 48 -3.55 7.95 -6.45
CA PHE A 48 -3.90 8.68 -5.23
C PHE A 48 -4.86 9.85 -5.50
N LYS A 49 -4.81 10.45 -6.70
CA LYS A 49 -5.64 11.60 -7.07
C LYS A 49 -7.11 11.24 -7.23
N THR A 50 -7.39 9.99 -7.55
CA THR A 50 -8.75 9.50 -7.83
C THR A 50 -9.27 8.61 -6.71
N VAL A 51 -8.77 8.76 -5.47
CA VAL A 51 -9.18 7.93 -4.33
C VAL A 51 -10.70 7.87 -4.13
N SER A 52 -11.40 8.97 -4.40
CA SER A 52 -12.86 9.05 -4.34
C SER A 52 -13.57 8.09 -5.29
N THR A 53 -12.93 7.64 -6.38
CA THR A 53 -13.56 6.79 -7.39
C THR A 53 -13.43 5.31 -7.10
N TRP A 54 -12.48 4.90 -6.23
CA TRP A 54 -12.16 3.49 -6.01
C TRP A 54 -12.12 3.07 -4.55
N ALA A 55 -12.05 4.00 -3.58
CA ALA A 55 -11.91 3.64 -2.16
C ALA A 55 -13.00 2.70 -1.66
N ALA A 56 -14.25 2.91 -2.11
CA ALA A 56 -15.41 2.11 -1.72
C ALA A 56 -15.30 0.62 -2.09
N GLU A 57 -14.46 0.25 -3.06
CA GLU A 57 -14.16 -1.15 -3.41
C GLU A 57 -13.56 -1.95 -2.23
N PHE A 58 -13.05 -1.25 -1.21
CA PHE A 58 -12.30 -1.83 -0.10
C PHE A 58 -12.98 -1.69 1.27
N ALA A 59 -14.27 -1.31 1.32
CA ALA A 59 -14.97 -0.95 2.56
C ALA A 59 -14.90 -2.03 3.67
N ASP A 60 -14.98 -3.30 3.31
CA ASP A 60 -15.04 -4.43 4.27
C ASP A 60 -13.67 -5.07 4.56
N LYS A 61 -12.56 -4.45 4.16
CA LYS A 61 -11.21 -5.04 4.27
C LYS A 61 -10.25 -4.08 4.97
N PRO A 62 -9.33 -4.58 5.82
CA PRO A 62 -8.22 -3.77 6.27
C PRO A 62 -7.33 -3.42 5.07
N VAL A 63 -6.84 -2.17 5.01
CA VAL A 63 -6.05 -1.65 3.90
C VAL A 63 -4.70 -1.14 4.39
N ALA A 64 -3.63 -1.53 3.71
CA ALA A 64 -2.29 -0.96 3.87
C ALA A 64 -1.93 -0.14 2.62
N VAL A 65 -1.76 1.17 2.76
CA VAL A 65 -1.45 2.07 1.66
C VAL A 65 0.04 2.37 1.61
N VAL A 66 0.65 2.19 0.44
CA VAL A 66 2.07 2.36 0.20
C VAL A 66 2.28 3.47 -0.81
N CYS A 67 3.06 4.49 -0.44
CA CYS A 67 3.68 5.40 -1.41
C CYS A 67 5.20 5.22 -1.36
N GLN A 68 5.95 6.07 -2.07
CA GLN A 68 7.41 5.95 -2.14
C GLN A 68 8.06 5.99 -0.75
N LYS A 69 7.68 6.97 0.08
CA LYS A 69 8.37 7.28 1.36
C LYS A 69 7.48 7.21 2.62
N GLY A 70 6.23 6.77 2.49
CA GLY A 70 5.28 6.69 3.62
C GLY A 70 4.77 8.05 4.13
N GLN A 71 4.77 9.07 3.26
CA GLN A 71 4.45 10.46 3.63
C GLN A 71 3.11 10.92 3.02
N LYS A 72 3.04 12.15 2.50
CA LYS A 72 1.82 12.88 2.13
C LYS A 72 0.84 12.11 1.24
N LEU A 73 1.32 11.32 0.28
CA LEU A 73 0.43 10.60 -0.65
C LEU A 73 -0.33 9.47 0.05
N SER A 74 0.40 8.56 0.72
CA SER A 74 -0.24 7.47 1.46
C SER A 74 -1.05 7.98 2.66
N GLN A 75 -0.56 9.01 3.36
CA GLN A 75 -1.29 9.61 4.48
C GLN A 75 -2.60 10.27 4.01
N GLY A 76 -2.59 10.98 2.88
CA GLY A 76 -3.79 11.60 2.32
C GLY A 76 -4.84 10.56 1.89
N VAL A 77 -4.40 9.48 1.24
CA VAL A 77 -5.29 8.37 0.86
C VAL A 77 -5.85 7.67 2.10
N VAL A 78 -5.03 7.38 3.12
CA VAL A 78 -5.49 6.79 4.38
C VAL A 78 -6.49 7.70 5.08
N ALA A 79 -6.25 9.00 5.12
CA ALA A 79 -7.18 9.97 5.69
C ALA A 79 -8.53 9.96 4.98
N TRP A 80 -8.53 9.91 3.64
CA TRP A 80 -9.75 9.79 2.83
C TRP A 80 -10.48 8.48 3.13
N MET A 81 -9.79 7.34 3.06
CA MET A 81 -10.40 6.03 3.31
C MET A 81 -11.03 5.96 4.71
N ARG A 82 -10.36 6.50 5.73
CA ARG A 82 -10.89 6.59 7.09
C ARG A 82 -12.08 7.52 7.21
N HIS A 83 -12.11 8.62 6.45
CA HIS A 83 -13.28 9.49 6.38
C HIS A 83 -14.51 8.74 5.87
N GLU A 84 -14.32 7.82 4.93
CA GLU A 84 -15.34 6.90 4.39
C GLU A 84 -15.60 5.67 5.30
N GLY A 85 -15.04 5.64 6.52
CA GLY A 85 -15.23 4.54 7.47
C GLY A 85 -14.40 3.29 7.20
N ILE A 86 -13.44 3.33 6.28
CA ILE A 86 -12.59 2.19 5.91
C ILE A 86 -11.38 2.09 6.84
N SER A 87 -11.11 0.89 7.33
CA SER A 87 -9.93 0.60 8.15
C SER A 87 -8.66 0.60 7.29
N ALA A 88 -7.95 1.73 7.26
CA ALA A 88 -6.74 1.91 6.46
C ALA A 88 -5.54 2.37 7.30
N GLU A 89 -4.34 1.90 7.00
CA GLU A 89 -3.08 2.34 7.58
C GLU A 89 -2.06 2.60 6.48
N SER A 90 -1.12 3.51 6.71
CA SER A 90 -0.01 3.77 5.78
C SER A 90 1.19 2.90 6.14
N LEU A 91 1.95 2.42 5.15
CA LEU A 91 3.22 1.74 5.43
C LEU A 91 4.27 2.76 5.86
N GLU A 92 4.81 2.61 7.06
CA GLU A 92 5.88 3.45 7.58
C GLU A 92 7.12 3.41 6.66
N GLY A 93 7.61 4.58 6.25
CA GLY A 93 8.73 4.70 5.31
C GLY A 93 8.44 4.24 3.88
N GLY A 94 7.23 3.76 3.60
CA GLY A 94 6.75 3.42 2.26
C GLY A 94 7.51 2.28 1.59
N PHE A 95 7.51 2.32 0.26
CA PHE A 95 8.20 1.34 -0.58
C PHE A 95 9.71 1.30 -0.31
N GLU A 96 10.35 2.45 -0.09
CA GLU A 96 11.79 2.51 0.20
C GLU A 96 12.13 1.73 1.48
N ALA A 97 11.41 1.95 2.58
CA ALA A 97 11.65 1.21 3.81
C ALA A 97 11.38 -0.30 3.66
N TRP A 98 10.34 -0.70 2.90
CA TRP A 98 10.10 -2.11 2.60
C TRP A 98 11.26 -2.75 1.86
N ARG A 99 11.74 -2.08 0.81
CA ARG A 99 12.88 -2.52 -0.01
C ARG A 99 14.15 -2.61 0.82
N ASP A 100 14.46 -1.57 1.59
CA ASP A 100 15.71 -1.46 2.35
C ASP A 100 15.74 -2.45 3.52
N ALA A 101 14.57 -2.85 4.04
CA ALA A 101 14.42 -3.93 5.01
C ALA A 101 14.51 -5.35 4.38
N GLY A 102 14.77 -5.47 3.08
CA GLY A 102 14.85 -6.75 2.38
C GLY A 102 13.50 -7.46 2.22
N GLY A 103 12.39 -6.71 2.25
CA GLY A 103 11.06 -7.26 2.04
C GLY A 103 10.90 -7.90 0.65
N LEU A 104 10.03 -8.91 0.55
CA LEU A 104 9.77 -9.57 -0.73
C LEU A 104 9.24 -8.57 -1.76
N LEU A 105 9.81 -8.59 -2.96
CA LEU A 105 9.43 -7.70 -4.06
C LEU A 105 9.22 -8.50 -5.34
N VAL A 106 8.13 -8.20 -6.03
CA VAL A 106 7.72 -8.92 -7.24
C VAL A 106 7.91 -8.02 -8.45
N ARG A 107 8.66 -8.49 -9.46
CA ARG A 107 8.82 -7.76 -10.73
C ARG A 107 7.55 -7.88 -11.55
N THR A 108 7.02 -6.76 -12.04
CA THR A 108 5.77 -6.73 -12.80
C THR A 108 5.89 -7.33 -14.19
N ALA A 109 7.04 -7.19 -14.84
CA ALA A 109 7.29 -7.71 -16.20
C ALA A 109 7.09 -9.23 -16.36
N THR A 110 7.12 -9.97 -15.25
CA THR A 110 6.96 -11.43 -15.23
C THR A 110 5.59 -11.88 -14.71
N LEU A 111 4.74 -10.94 -14.28
CA LEU A 111 3.41 -11.26 -13.78
C LEU A 111 2.42 -11.41 -14.95
N PRO A 112 1.53 -12.41 -14.91
CA PRO A 112 0.43 -12.47 -15.86
C PRO A 112 -0.45 -11.21 -15.73
N PRO A 113 -1.16 -10.82 -16.81
CA PRO A 113 -2.15 -9.75 -16.74
C PRO A 113 -3.15 -10.03 -15.61
N ARG A 114 -3.50 -9.00 -14.83
CA ARG A 114 -4.56 -9.15 -13.84
C ARG A 114 -5.91 -9.15 -14.57
N THR A 115 -6.61 -10.27 -14.48
CA THR A 115 -7.99 -10.45 -14.94
C THR A 115 -8.98 -9.82 -13.97
#